data_AF-A0A838U1R5-F1
#
_entry.id   AF-A0A838U1R5-F1
#
_cell.length_a   1.000
_cell.length_b   1.000
_cell.length_c   1.000
_cell.angle_alpha   90.00
_cell.angle_beta   90.00
_cell.angle_gamma   90.00
#
_symmetry.space_group_name_H-M   'P 1'
#
loop_
_entity.id
_entity.type
_entity.pdbx_description
1 polymer ?
#
loop_
_entity_poly.entity_id
_entity_poly.type
_entity_poly.pdbx_seq_one_letter_code
_entity_poly.pdbx_strand_id
1 'polypeptide(L)'
;THKNNISEDSNEIFKDFHHHNIDLENEETIKQIFNIIKTRFGKIDSAIHYIGNFDYDQDVTTLSRIEWEKLVSKFIYIPHLITRESVLSMATYEALENPSKFKDSCGNIILIGPDEPVGEKIEGKIRARSEIFRGALRPYITTANQELHDVLKSKINLTLILQGGINGEIPEYEKLESTIINLCSQKELKSNLILYINE
;
A
#
# COMPACT_ATOMS: atom_id res chain seq x y z
N THR A 1 6.19 10.90 -22.76
CA THR A 1 5.12 10.79 -21.74
C THR A 1 3.79 10.98 -22.43
N HIS A 2 2.96 9.94 -22.48
CA HIS A 2 1.63 10.03 -23.08
C HIS A 2 0.76 10.97 -22.23
N LYS A 3 0.38 12.11 -22.80
CA LYS A 3 -0.63 13.00 -22.23
C LYS A 3 -1.99 12.34 -22.39
N ASN A 4 -2.51 11.76 -21.32
CA ASN A 4 -3.94 11.44 -21.19
C ASN A 4 -4.56 12.41 -20.19
N ASN A 5 -5.87 12.66 -20.26
CA ASN A 5 -6.59 13.63 -19.41
C ASN A 5 -6.28 13.49 -17.91
N ILE A 6 -6.07 12.25 -17.43
CA ILE A 6 -5.69 11.93 -16.04
C ILE A 6 -4.38 12.64 -15.63
N SER A 7 -3.44 12.82 -16.56
CA SER A 7 -2.17 13.52 -16.30
C SER A 7 -2.32 15.03 -16.20
N GLU A 8 -3.36 15.62 -16.79
CA GLU A 8 -3.64 17.05 -16.69
C GLU A 8 -4.31 17.36 -15.35
N ASP A 9 -5.30 16.56 -14.97
CA ASP A 9 -5.96 16.65 -13.66
C ASP A 9 -4.97 16.45 -12.49
N SER A 10 -4.08 15.45 -12.60
CA SER A 10 -3.09 15.20 -11.54
C SER A 10 -2.09 16.36 -11.40
N ASN A 11 -1.67 16.96 -12.51
CA ASN A 11 -0.76 18.10 -12.47
C ASN A 11 -1.39 19.34 -11.83
N GLU A 12 -2.70 19.54 -12.00
CA GLU A 12 -3.42 20.64 -11.37
C GLU A 12 -3.60 20.41 -9.86
N ILE A 13 -4.04 19.22 -9.47
CA ILE A 13 -4.29 18.85 -8.07
C ILE A 13 -3.01 18.89 -7.24
N PHE A 14 -1.89 18.41 -7.81
CA PHE A 14 -0.61 18.28 -7.09
C PHE A 14 0.43 19.33 -7.46
N LYS A 15 0.02 20.45 -8.08
CA LYS A 15 0.94 21.51 -8.57
C LYS A 15 1.90 22.05 -7.51
N ASP A 16 1.46 22.09 -6.25
CA ASP A 16 2.23 22.63 -5.12
C ASP A 16 3.18 21.57 -4.51
N PHE A 17 3.15 20.34 -5.02
CA PHE A 17 3.96 19.21 -4.57
C PHE A 17 4.89 18.70 -5.68
N HIS A 18 5.99 18.08 -5.28
CA HIS A 18 6.81 17.27 -6.19
C HIS A 18 6.03 16.01 -6.58
N HIS A 19 5.41 16.02 -7.78
CA HIS A 19 4.59 14.92 -8.26
C HIS A 19 5.11 14.37 -9.60
N HIS A 20 4.83 13.09 -9.83
CA HIS A 20 5.17 12.40 -11.08
C HIS A 20 4.07 11.40 -11.42
N ASN A 21 3.69 11.33 -12.69
CA ASN A 21 2.83 10.27 -13.22
C ASN A 21 3.70 9.08 -13.63
N ILE A 22 3.52 7.95 -12.96
CA ILE A 22 4.44 6.81 -13.01
C ILE A 22 3.68 5.52 -13.25
N ASP A 23 4.29 4.60 -14.00
CA ASP A 23 3.78 3.25 -14.15
C ASP A 23 4.34 2.39 -13.02
N LEU A 24 3.46 1.95 -12.11
CA LEU A 24 3.82 1.15 -10.95
C LEU A 24 4.10 -0.32 -11.30
N GLU A 25 3.77 -0.79 -12.50
CA GLU A 25 4.14 -2.14 -12.95
C GLU A 25 5.61 -2.22 -13.38
N ASN A 26 6.24 -1.07 -13.66
CA ASN A 26 7.64 -0.99 -14.05
C ASN A 26 8.56 -0.84 -12.83
N GLU A 27 9.15 -1.96 -12.42
CA GLU A 27 10.05 -2.01 -11.26
C GLU A 27 11.24 -1.05 -11.34
N GLU A 28 11.82 -0.89 -12.52
CA GLU A 28 12.96 0.00 -12.72
C GLU A 28 12.55 1.47 -12.54
N THR A 29 11.35 1.83 -13.00
CA THR A 29 10.79 3.16 -12.80
C THR A 29 10.59 3.45 -11.31
N ILE A 30 10.05 2.50 -10.55
CA ILE A 30 9.88 2.66 -9.09
C ILE A 30 11.24 2.84 -8.41
N LYS A 31 12.24 2.00 -8.70
CA LYS A 31 13.59 2.14 -8.14
C LYS A 31 14.20 3.50 -8.42
N GLN A 32 14.07 3.99 -9.66
CA GLN A 32 14.57 5.30 -10.06
C GLN A 32 13.92 6.42 -9.23
N ILE A 33 12.62 6.35 -8.99
CA ILE A 33 11.89 7.35 -8.20
C ILE A 33 12.33 7.33 -6.74
N PHE A 34 12.42 6.16 -6.11
CA PHE A 34 12.91 6.05 -4.74
C PHE A 34 14.35 6.57 -4.61
N ASN A 35 15.19 6.35 -5.62
CA ASN A 35 16.54 6.93 -5.66
C ASN A 35 16.51 8.47 -5.83
N ILE A 36 15.62 9.02 -6.66
CA ILE A 36 15.42 10.47 -6.78
C ILE A 36 14.96 11.07 -5.44
N ILE A 37 14.00 10.43 -4.77
CA ILE A 37 13.53 10.88 -3.46
C ILE A 37 14.69 10.88 -2.47
N LYS A 38 15.45 9.79 -2.41
CA LYS A 38 16.61 9.65 -1.53
C LYS A 38 17.67 10.71 -1.77
N THR A 39 18.00 10.98 -3.02
CA THR A 39 19.07 11.93 -3.39
C THR A 39 18.67 13.39 -3.18
N ARG A 40 17.38 13.73 -3.35
CA ARG A 40 16.88 15.11 -3.22
C ARG A 40 16.38 15.45 -1.82
N PHE A 41 15.69 14.52 -1.17
CA PHE A 41 14.97 14.75 0.08
C PHE A 41 15.50 13.92 1.26
N GLY A 42 16.38 12.95 1.00
CA GLY A 42 16.90 12.05 2.02
C GLY A 42 16.00 10.84 2.26
N LYS A 43 16.11 10.24 3.44
CA LYS A 43 15.35 9.04 3.78
C LYS A 43 13.85 9.35 3.87
N ILE A 44 13.03 8.39 3.48
CA ILE A 44 11.57 8.48 3.63
C ILE A 44 11.22 8.16 5.08
N ASP A 45 10.52 9.07 5.76
CA ASP A 45 9.97 8.80 7.09
C ASP A 45 8.67 8.00 7.03
N SER A 46 7.83 8.26 6.02
CA SER A 46 6.57 7.55 5.83
C SER A 46 6.21 7.40 4.34
N ALA A 47 5.66 6.25 3.98
CA ALA A 47 5.18 5.93 2.65
C ALA A 47 3.71 5.48 2.72
N ILE A 48 2.85 6.07 1.89
CA ILE A 48 1.43 5.72 1.81
C ILE A 48 1.16 5.20 0.41
N HIS A 49 0.53 4.03 0.31
CA HIS A 49 0.16 3.44 -0.96
C HIS A 49 -1.33 3.09 -0.98
N TYR A 50 -2.07 3.81 -1.82
CA TYR A 50 -3.45 3.48 -2.18
C TYR A 50 -3.44 2.40 -3.26
N ILE A 51 -3.86 1.18 -2.91
CA ILE A 51 -3.89 0.04 -3.85
C ILE A 51 -5.03 0.21 -4.87
N GLY A 52 -6.07 0.94 -4.48
CA GLY A 52 -7.24 1.26 -5.30
C GLY A 52 -8.28 0.14 -5.34
N ASN A 53 -9.31 0.32 -6.17
CA ASN A 53 -10.52 -0.49 -6.08
C ASN A 53 -10.51 -1.69 -7.03
N PHE A 54 -11.27 -2.72 -6.67
CA PHE A 54 -11.58 -3.88 -7.50
C PHE A 54 -13.07 -3.86 -7.87
N ASP A 55 -13.39 -4.15 -9.12
CA ASP A 55 -14.78 -4.36 -9.53
C ASP A 55 -15.24 -5.74 -9.04
N TYR A 56 -16.01 -5.76 -7.96
CA TYR A 56 -16.46 -7.00 -7.32
C TYR A 56 -17.57 -7.72 -8.10
N ASP A 57 -18.22 -7.03 -9.04
CA ASP A 57 -19.23 -7.64 -9.91
C ASP A 57 -18.58 -8.52 -10.99
N GLN A 58 -17.32 -8.22 -11.34
CA GLN A 58 -16.54 -9.01 -12.27
C GLN A 58 -16.36 -10.46 -11.77
N ASP A 59 -16.76 -11.42 -12.61
CA ASP A 59 -16.59 -12.83 -12.29
C ASP A 59 -15.15 -13.29 -12.54
N VAL A 60 -14.42 -13.53 -11.45
CA VAL A 60 -13.03 -14.00 -11.46
C VAL A 60 -12.84 -15.26 -12.30
N THR A 61 -13.84 -16.14 -12.39
CA THR A 61 -13.74 -17.38 -13.18
C THR A 61 -13.82 -17.16 -14.69
N THR A 62 -14.27 -15.97 -15.11
CA THR A 62 -14.39 -15.58 -16.52
C THR A 62 -13.19 -14.79 -17.03
N LEU A 63 -12.28 -14.43 -16.14
CA LEU A 63 -11.09 -13.65 -16.49
C LEU A 63 -10.17 -14.45 -17.42
N SER A 64 -9.67 -13.78 -18.45
CA SER A 64 -8.50 -14.26 -19.16
C SER A 64 -7.28 -14.28 -18.24
N ARG A 65 -6.28 -15.06 -18.62
CA ARG A 65 -5.01 -15.12 -17.89
C ARG A 65 -4.37 -13.73 -17.70
N ILE A 66 -4.43 -12.89 -18.72
CA ILE A 66 -3.85 -11.54 -18.70
C ILE A 66 -4.60 -10.63 -17.74
N GLU A 67 -5.93 -10.70 -17.70
CA GLU A 67 -6.73 -9.91 -16.75
C GLU A 67 -6.48 -10.34 -15.31
N TRP A 68 -6.39 -11.65 -15.07
CA TRP A 68 -6.02 -12.17 -13.75
C TRP A 68 -4.62 -11.72 -13.33
N GLU A 69 -3.63 -11.78 -14.23
CA GLU A 69 -2.27 -11.31 -13.96
C GLU A 69 -2.22 -9.82 -13.63
N LYS A 70 -3.04 -8.99 -14.28
CA LYS A 70 -3.18 -7.56 -13.93
C LYS A 70 -3.73 -7.34 -12.53
N LEU A 71 -4.71 -8.14 -12.10
CA LEU A 71 -5.23 -8.06 -10.73
C LEU A 71 -4.18 -8.50 -9.71
N VAL A 72 -3.48 -9.60 -9.96
CA VAL A 72 -2.38 -10.07 -9.10
C VAL A 72 -1.26 -9.03 -9.05
N SER A 73 -0.91 -8.42 -10.19
CA SER A 73 0.05 -7.34 -10.29
C SER A 73 -0.35 -6.18 -9.37
N LYS A 74 -1.57 -5.67 -9.56
CA LYS A 74 -2.13 -4.54 -8.81
C LYS A 74 -2.21 -4.78 -7.29
N PHE A 75 -2.74 -5.93 -6.89
CA PHE A 75 -3.09 -6.17 -5.48
C PHE A 75 -2.02 -6.89 -4.67
N ILE A 76 -1.03 -7.51 -5.31
CA ILE A 76 0.01 -8.31 -4.63
C ILE A 76 1.40 -7.82 -4.98
N TYR A 77 1.75 -7.74 -6.27
CA TYR A 77 3.11 -7.41 -6.69
C TYR A 77 3.47 -5.94 -6.42
N ILE A 78 2.63 -4.99 -6.85
CA ILE A 78 2.87 -3.56 -6.63
C ILE A 78 2.97 -3.21 -5.14
N PRO A 79 2.04 -3.66 -4.25
CA PRO A 79 2.14 -3.36 -2.83
C PRO A 79 3.40 -3.94 -2.18
N HIS A 80 3.83 -5.13 -2.61
CA HIS A 80 5.11 -5.71 -2.22
C HIS A 80 6.29 -4.84 -2.65
N LEU A 81 6.30 -4.41 -3.92
CA LEU A 81 7.38 -3.62 -4.49
C LEU A 81 7.51 -2.25 -3.80
N ILE A 82 6.39 -1.55 -3.59
CA ILE A 82 6.37 -0.29 -2.83
C ILE A 82 6.88 -0.48 -1.41
N THR A 83 6.46 -1.56 -0.74
CA THR A 83 6.94 -1.88 0.60
C THR A 83 8.45 -2.10 0.62
N ARG A 84 8.97 -2.92 -0.31
CA ARG A 84 10.40 -3.22 -0.40
C ARG A 84 11.23 -1.96 -0.59
N GLU A 85 10.90 -1.12 -1.55
CA GLU A 85 11.66 0.11 -1.82
C GLU A 85 11.53 1.13 -0.68
N SER A 86 10.37 1.19 0.00
CA SER A 86 10.19 2.02 1.19
C SER A 86 11.08 1.57 2.34
N VAL A 87 11.13 0.26 2.62
CA VAL A 87 12.01 -0.32 3.63
C VAL A 87 13.48 0.00 3.34
N LEU A 88 13.92 -0.14 2.08
CA LEU A 88 15.30 0.17 1.67
C LEU A 88 15.63 1.66 1.75
N SER A 89 14.65 2.54 1.53
CA SER A 89 14.79 3.97 1.73
C SER A 89 14.93 4.34 3.22
N MET A 90 14.12 3.73 4.09
CA MET A 90 14.11 3.93 5.55
C MET A 90 15.39 3.41 6.24
N ALA A 91 15.85 2.22 5.84
CA ALA A 91 17.11 1.64 6.31
C ALA A 91 18.29 2.25 5.54
N THR A 92 18.81 1.52 4.54
CA THR A 92 19.64 1.97 3.42
C THR A 92 19.61 0.86 2.35
N TYR A 93 19.87 1.17 1.07
CA TYR A 93 20.02 0.14 0.02
C TYR A 93 21.16 -0.84 0.30
N GLU A 94 22.21 -0.41 1.01
CA GLU A 94 23.32 -1.27 1.41
C GLU A 94 22.89 -2.37 2.41
N ALA A 95 21.69 -2.28 2.97
CA ALA A 95 21.13 -3.29 3.85
C ALA A 95 20.82 -4.61 3.12
N LEU A 96 20.68 -4.59 1.79
CA LEU A 96 20.57 -5.81 0.97
C LEU A 96 21.80 -6.70 1.08
N GLU A 97 22.99 -6.09 1.07
CA GLU A 97 24.27 -6.79 1.19
C GLU A 97 24.70 -6.97 2.65
N ASN A 98 24.18 -6.12 3.54
CA ASN A 98 24.48 -6.18 4.97
C ASN A 98 23.22 -6.00 5.84
N PRO A 99 22.53 -7.10 6.18
CA PRO A 99 21.27 -7.06 6.94
C PRO A 99 21.36 -6.36 8.30
N SER A 100 22.55 -6.25 8.91
CA SER A 100 22.71 -5.51 10.17
C SER A 100 22.32 -4.04 10.06
N LYS A 101 22.30 -3.47 8.85
CA LYS A 101 21.89 -2.09 8.57
C LYS A 101 20.38 -1.86 8.67
N PHE A 102 19.56 -2.91 8.79
CA PHE A 102 18.15 -2.78 9.12
C PHE A 102 17.91 -2.49 10.60
N LYS A 103 18.84 -2.89 11.47
CA LYS A 103 18.70 -2.69 12.91
C LYS A 103 18.52 -1.21 13.24
N ASP A 104 17.54 -0.91 14.08
CA ASP A 104 17.18 0.45 14.51
C ASP A 104 16.73 1.42 13.40
N SER A 105 16.65 0.98 12.13
CA SER A 105 15.98 1.76 11.08
C SER A 105 14.51 1.98 11.44
N CYS A 106 13.92 3.10 11.03
CA CYS A 106 12.57 3.49 11.44
C CYS A 106 11.80 4.12 10.29
N GLY A 107 10.48 4.01 10.35
CA GLY A 107 9.57 4.62 9.38
C GLY A 107 8.21 3.91 9.37
N ASN A 108 7.25 4.49 8.65
CA ASN A 108 5.90 3.94 8.57
C ASN A 108 5.51 3.71 7.12
N ILE A 109 5.07 2.50 6.79
CA ILE A 109 4.53 2.15 5.49
C ILE A 109 3.06 1.85 5.70
N ILE A 110 2.18 2.54 4.98
CA ILE A 110 0.74 2.41 5.11
C ILE A 110 0.20 1.95 3.76
N LEU A 111 -0.28 0.71 3.70
CA LEU A 111 -1.00 0.18 2.56
C LEU A 111 -2.50 0.35 2.82
N ILE A 112 -3.18 1.06 1.92
CA ILE A 112 -4.63 1.22 1.96
C ILE A 112 -5.18 0.21 0.97
N GLY A 113 -5.73 -0.88 1.52
CA GLY A 113 -6.29 -1.98 0.76
C GLY A 113 -7.55 -1.57 0.00
N PRO A 114 -8.03 -2.44 -0.90
CA PRO A 114 -9.23 -2.15 -1.67
C PRO A 114 -10.45 -2.04 -0.74
N ASP A 115 -11.34 -1.09 -1.04
CA ASP A 115 -12.56 -0.81 -0.26
C ASP A 115 -13.50 -2.02 -0.24
N GLU A 116 -14.30 -2.17 0.82
CA GLU A 116 -15.37 -3.18 0.80
C GLU A 116 -16.47 -2.79 -0.21
N PRO A 117 -17.16 -3.74 -0.86
CA PRO A 117 -18.38 -3.43 -1.61
C PRO A 117 -19.36 -2.65 -0.72
N VAL A 118 -20.10 -1.70 -1.31
CA VAL A 118 -21.05 -0.82 -0.60
C VAL A 118 -22.47 -1.09 -1.08
N GLY A 119 -23.44 -1.12 -0.16
CA GLY A 119 -24.87 -1.22 -0.48
C GLY A 119 -25.68 -2.03 0.54
N GLU A 120 -27.01 -1.79 0.57
CA GLU A 120 -27.92 -2.37 1.57
C GLU A 120 -27.98 -3.90 1.57
N LYS A 121 -27.65 -4.54 0.44
CA LYS A 121 -27.69 -6.00 0.29
C LYS A 121 -26.57 -6.49 -0.61
N ILE A 122 -25.45 -6.83 0.00
CA ILE A 122 -24.30 -7.39 -0.71
C ILE A 122 -24.46 -8.90 -0.81
N GLU A 123 -24.46 -9.41 -2.05
CA GLU A 123 -24.56 -10.84 -2.31
C GLU A 123 -23.31 -11.57 -1.79
N GLY A 124 -23.50 -12.79 -1.26
CA GLY A 124 -22.40 -13.57 -0.67
C GLY A 124 -21.22 -13.82 -1.61
N LYS A 125 -21.47 -13.94 -2.92
CA LYS A 125 -20.41 -14.07 -3.94
C LYS A 125 -19.57 -12.78 -4.09
N ILE A 126 -20.18 -11.60 -3.95
CA ILE A 126 -19.49 -10.31 -4.07
C ILE A 126 -18.60 -10.13 -2.84
N ARG A 127 -19.11 -10.46 -1.64
CA ARG A 127 -18.30 -10.51 -0.40
C ARG A 127 -17.14 -11.51 -0.49
N ALA A 128 -17.38 -12.70 -1.02
CA ALA A 128 -16.33 -13.69 -1.18
C ALA A 128 -15.22 -13.19 -2.14
N ARG A 129 -15.60 -12.49 -3.22
CA ARG A 129 -14.66 -11.88 -4.16
C ARG A 129 -13.88 -10.73 -3.53
N SER A 130 -14.50 -9.91 -2.68
CA SER A 130 -13.79 -8.82 -2.01
C SER A 130 -12.68 -9.31 -1.09
N GLU A 131 -12.88 -10.48 -0.48
CA GLU A 131 -11.91 -11.08 0.41
C GLU A 131 -10.74 -11.76 -0.29
N ILE A 132 -10.75 -11.94 -1.62
CA ILE A 132 -9.63 -12.54 -2.37
C ILE A 132 -8.35 -11.74 -2.13
N PHE A 133 -8.38 -10.43 -2.40
CA PHE A 133 -7.19 -9.58 -2.29
C PHE A 133 -7.06 -8.95 -0.89
N ARG A 134 -8.18 -8.54 -0.26
CA ARG A 134 -8.17 -8.06 1.14
C ARG A 134 -7.60 -9.13 2.07
N GLY A 135 -8.03 -10.37 1.88
CA GLY A 135 -7.54 -11.52 2.62
C GLY A 135 -6.09 -11.88 2.32
N ALA A 136 -5.65 -11.81 1.07
CA ALA A 136 -4.28 -12.11 0.68
C ALA A 136 -3.24 -11.14 1.27
N LEU A 137 -3.60 -9.87 1.47
CA LEU A 137 -2.69 -8.88 2.05
C LEU A 137 -2.39 -9.16 3.54
N ARG A 138 -3.35 -9.69 4.30
CA ARG A 138 -3.18 -9.92 5.75
C ARG A 138 -1.98 -10.80 6.12
N PRO A 139 -1.80 -12.02 5.58
CA PRO A 139 -0.63 -12.84 5.89
C PRO A 139 0.67 -12.19 5.40
N TYR A 140 0.66 -11.45 4.28
CA TYR A 140 1.83 -10.71 3.82
C TYR A 140 2.29 -9.67 4.86
N ILE A 141 1.36 -8.86 5.39
CA ILE A 141 1.64 -7.83 6.39
C ILE A 141 2.18 -8.45 7.68
N THR A 142 1.55 -9.52 8.15
CA THR A 142 2.00 -10.22 9.35
C THR A 142 3.43 -10.73 9.20
N THR A 143 3.72 -11.46 8.11
CA THR A 143 5.05 -12.03 7.89
C THR A 143 6.11 -10.95 7.68
N ALA A 144 5.81 -9.92 6.87
CA ALA A 144 6.75 -8.84 6.62
C ALA A 144 7.12 -8.07 7.90
N ASN A 145 6.14 -7.80 8.79
CA ASN A 145 6.44 -7.17 10.07
C ASN A 145 7.21 -8.08 11.01
N GLN A 146 6.90 -9.38 11.05
CA GLN A 146 7.67 -10.33 11.86
C GLN A 146 9.15 -10.34 11.44
N GLU A 147 9.43 -10.35 10.14
CA GLU A 147 10.80 -10.23 9.63
C GLU A 147 11.43 -8.87 10.00
N LEU A 148 10.72 -7.77 9.78
CA LEU A 148 11.21 -6.43 10.07
C LEU A 148 11.50 -6.21 11.57
N HIS A 149 10.64 -6.70 12.46
CA HIS A 149 10.70 -6.44 13.91
C HIS A 149 11.52 -7.50 14.64
N ASP A 150 11.22 -8.77 14.42
CA ASP A 150 11.76 -9.86 15.23
C ASP A 150 13.11 -10.35 14.70
N VAL A 151 13.29 -10.39 13.39
CA VAL A 151 14.54 -10.86 12.76
C VAL A 151 15.51 -9.70 12.57
N LEU A 152 15.09 -8.65 11.86
CA LEU A 152 15.93 -7.54 11.47
C LEU A 152 16.09 -6.47 12.56
N LYS A 153 15.27 -6.51 13.61
CA LYS A 153 15.28 -5.54 14.72
C LYS A 153 15.15 -4.09 14.26
N SER A 154 14.40 -3.87 13.18
CA SER A 154 13.98 -2.54 12.74
C SER A 154 12.78 -2.04 13.54
N LYS A 155 12.52 -0.75 13.43
CA LYS A 155 11.36 -0.02 13.96
C LYS A 155 10.47 0.47 12.82
N ILE A 156 10.49 -0.23 11.68
CA ILE A 156 9.66 0.09 10.52
C ILE A 156 8.30 -0.58 10.70
N ASN A 157 7.22 0.19 10.75
CA ASN A 157 5.86 -0.35 10.82
C ASN A 157 5.27 -0.48 9.42
N LEU A 158 4.87 -1.69 9.01
CA LEU A 158 4.06 -1.89 7.81
C LEU A 158 2.60 -2.10 8.21
N THR A 159 1.75 -1.09 8.03
CA THR A 159 0.34 -1.11 8.40
C THR A 159 -0.53 -1.34 7.16
N LEU A 160 -1.52 -2.23 7.27
CA LEU A 160 -2.61 -2.36 6.31
C LEU A 160 -3.87 -1.74 6.89
N ILE A 161 -4.49 -0.85 6.14
CA ILE A 161 -5.82 -0.30 6.43
C ILE A 161 -6.82 -0.94 5.46
N LEU A 162 -7.85 -1.55 5.99
CA LEU A 162 -8.98 -2.09 5.24
C LEU A 162 -10.23 -1.26 5.58
N GLN A 163 -10.74 -0.55 4.59
CA GLN A 163 -11.93 0.29 4.72
C GLN A 163 -13.21 -0.52 4.48
N GLY A 164 -14.32 -0.02 5.02
CA GLY A 164 -15.65 -0.59 4.86
C GLY A 164 -15.95 -1.67 5.91
N GLY A 165 -17.23 -1.98 6.03
CA GLY A 165 -17.74 -2.99 6.96
C GLY A 165 -18.55 -4.07 6.25
N ILE A 166 -18.78 -5.15 7.01
CA ILE A 166 -19.44 -6.37 6.54
C ILE A 166 -20.88 -6.09 6.06
N ASN A 167 -21.50 -5.00 6.51
CA ASN A 167 -22.88 -4.66 6.14
C ASN A 167 -22.95 -3.75 4.91
N GLY A 168 -21.82 -3.41 4.28
CA GLY A 168 -21.79 -2.59 3.07
C GLY A 168 -21.85 -1.09 3.35
N GLU A 169 -21.35 -0.68 4.50
CA GLU A 169 -21.31 0.72 4.92
C GLU A 169 -20.29 1.52 4.10
N ILE A 170 -20.54 2.83 3.93
CA ILE A 170 -19.64 3.73 3.20
C ILE A 170 -18.37 3.98 4.04
N PRO A 171 -17.17 3.97 3.44
CA PRO A 171 -15.94 4.32 4.14
C PRO A 171 -15.97 5.70 4.82
N GLU A 172 -15.50 5.78 6.07
CA GLU A 172 -15.36 7.04 6.81
C GLU A 172 -14.04 7.75 6.48
N TYR A 173 -14.06 8.67 5.51
CA TYR A 173 -12.85 9.35 5.06
C TYR A 173 -12.17 10.21 6.12
N GLU A 174 -12.91 10.86 7.03
CA GLU A 174 -12.31 11.66 8.12
C GLU A 174 -11.55 10.77 9.13
N LYS A 175 -12.11 9.60 9.43
CA LYS A 175 -11.48 8.58 10.28
C LYS A 175 -10.26 7.97 9.60
N LEU A 176 -10.32 7.74 8.28
CA LEU A 176 -9.16 7.33 7.48
C LEU A 176 -8.03 8.38 7.55
N GLU A 177 -8.35 9.64 7.26
CA GLU A 177 -7.38 10.74 7.25
C GLU A 177 -6.67 10.88 8.59
N SER A 178 -7.44 10.98 9.68
CA SER A 178 -6.89 11.10 11.04
C SER A 178 -6.05 9.88 11.43
N THR A 179 -6.45 8.67 11.01
CA THR A 179 -5.69 7.44 11.23
C THR A 179 -4.35 7.47 10.48
N ILE A 180 -4.35 7.88 9.22
CA ILE A 180 -3.13 8.01 8.40
C ILE A 180 -2.18 9.03 9.03
N ILE A 181 -2.68 10.22 9.40
CA ILE A 181 -1.87 11.28 10.02
C ILE A 181 -1.22 10.79 11.32
N ASN A 182 -1.97 10.07 12.15
CA ASN A 182 -1.47 9.50 13.39
C ASN A 182 -0.37 8.45 13.13
N LEU A 183 -0.62 7.53 12.19
CA LEU A 183 0.35 6.50 11.80
C LEU A 183 1.66 7.10 11.26
N CYS A 184 1.57 8.10 10.38
CA CYS A 184 2.76 8.79 9.83
C CYS A 184 3.57 9.52 10.91
N SER A 185 2.91 10.01 11.96
CA SER A 185 3.56 10.74 13.06
C SER A 185 4.23 9.82 14.09
N GLN A 186 3.98 8.51 14.03
CA GLN A 186 4.41 7.57 15.05
C GLN A 186 5.86 7.10 14.85
N LYS A 187 6.59 6.96 15.95
CA LYS A 187 7.99 6.48 15.95
C LYS A 187 8.18 5.17 16.71
N GLU A 188 7.12 4.66 17.32
CA GLU A 188 7.15 3.44 18.14
C GLU A 188 6.61 2.24 17.37
N LEU A 189 7.08 1.05 17.74
CA LEU A 189 6.59 -0.21 17.20
C LEU A 189 5.11 -0.42 17.58
N LYS A 190 4.30 -0.85 16.62
CA LYS A 190 2.90 -1.21 16.85
C LYS A 190 2.71 -2.72 16.89
N SER A 191 1.84 -3.17 17.79
CA SER A 191 1.46 -4.58 17.92
C SER A 191 0.32 -4.99 16.97
N ASN A 192 -0.61 -4.07 16.68
CA ASN A 192 -1.66 -4.28 15.68
C ASN A 192 -1.38 -3.42 14.44
N LEU A 193 -1.14 -4.09 13.32
CA LEU A 193 -0.74 -3.51 12.04
C LEU A 193 -1.73 -3.80 10.92
N ILE A 194 -2.88 -4.41 11.26
CA ILE A 194 -4.02 -4.55 10.36
C ILE A 194 -5.19 -3.84 11.01
N LEU A 195 -5.56 -2.69 10.43
CA LEU A 195 -6.62 -1.83 10.94
C LEU A 195 -7.85 -1.96 10.04
N TYR A 196 -9.00 -2.15 10.68
CA TYR A 196 -10.29 -2.07 10.02
C TYR A 196 -10.87 -0.70 10.32
N ILE A 197 -11.22 0.04 9.28
CA ILE A 197 -11.98 1.28 9.38
C ILE A 197 -13.39 0.97 8.92
N ASN A 198 -14.06 0.29 9.84
CA ASN A 198 -15.50 0.18 9.97
C ASN A 198 -15.92 1.22 11.03
N GLU A 199 -17.09 1.83 10.83
CA GLU A 199 -17.79 2.80 11.70
C GLU A 199 -17.14 3.15 13.06
#